data_AF-A0A2C4PZZ3-F1
#
_entry.id   AF-A0A2C4PZZ3-F1
#
_cell.length_a   1.000
_cell.length_b   1.000
_cell.length_c   1.000
_cell.angle_alpha   90.00
_cell.angle_beta   90.00
_cell.angle_gamma   90.00
#
_symmetry.space_group_name_H-M   'P 1'
#
loop_
_entity.id
_entity.type
_entity.pdbx_description
1 polymer ?
#
loop_
_entity_poly.entity_id
_entity_poly.type
_entity_poly.pdbx_seq_one_letter_code
_entity_poly.pdbx_strand_id
1 'polypeptide(L)'
;MIELETKDKRWQEMREDLGERLVNGGFIEKRDEKYIYGNRTFGKVYGIQVINGTPSQISIEGMSLQFTYDFSNYELNVWGTAQRYAGASHSVGELVEIRELLTKWQQDWEKRLDGSK
;
A
#
# COMPACT_ATOMS: atom_id res chain seq x y z
N MET A 1 -4.78 -2.21 16.37
CA MET A 1 -3.80 -2.92 15.52
C MET A 1 -2.57 -3.26 16.35
N ILE A 2 -2.00 -4.45 16.17
CA ILE A 2 -0.71 -4.81 16.77
C ILE A 2 0.38 -3.93 16.15
N GLU A 3 1.21 -3.31 16.99
CA GLU A 3 2.32 -2.49 16.52
C GLU A 3 3.38 -3.38 15.85
N LEU A 4 3.57 -3.20 14.54
CA LEU A 4 4.54 -3.94 13.74
C LEU A 4 5.63 -3.00 13.23
N GLU A 5 6.89 -3.27 13.58
CA GLU A 5 7.99 -2.47 13.06
C GLU A 5 8.17 -2.67 11.54
N THR A 6 8.62 -1.63 10.84
CA THR A 6 8.86 -1.66 9.37
C THR A 6 9.88 -2.73 8.95
N LYS A 7 10.72 -3.22 9.86
CA LYS A 7 11.71 -4.28 9.59
C LYS A 7 11.20 -5.69 9.91
N ASP A 8 10.07 -5.81 10.61
CA ASP A 8 9.51 -7.08 11.04
C ASP A 8 9.12 -7.95 9.84
N LYS A 9 9.40 -9.26 9.91
CA LYS A 9 9.09 -10.20 8.83
C LYS A 9 7.59 -10.21 8.49
N ARG A 10 6.70 -10.13 9.47
CA ARG A 10 5.25 -10.07 9.26
C ARG A 10 4.86 -8.78 8.55
N TRP A 11 5.48 -7.66 8.90
CA TRP A 11 5.28 -6.42 8.15
C TRP A 11 5.71 -6.56 6.69
N GLN A 12 6.81 -7.28 6.42
CA GLN A 12 7.23 -7.56 5.05
C GLN A 12 6.20 -8.40 4.27
N GLU A 13 5.61 -9.40 4.91
CA GLU A 13 4.53 -10.21 4.32
C GLU A 13 3.26 -9.37 4.07
N MET A 14 2.89 -8.52 5.04
CA MET A 14 1.74 -7.61 4.95
C MET A 14 1.83 -6.64 3.77
N ARG A 15 2.99 -5.98 3.60
CA ARG A 15 3.19 -5.05 2.49
C ARG A 15 3.24 -5.79 1.15
N GLU A 16 3.82 -6.98 1.09
CA GLU A 16 3.90 -7.78 -0.15
C GLU A 16 2.50 -8.20 -0.60
N ASP A 17 1.67 -8.70 0.31
CA ASP A 17 0.26 -9.00 0.08
C ASP A 17 -0.51 -7.75 -0.39
N LEU A 18 -0.28 -6.58 0.23
CA LEU A 18 -0.90 -5.33 -0.22
C LEU A 18 -0.49 -4.96 -1.66
N GLY A 19 0.80 -5.07 -1.99
CA GLY A 19 1.29 -4.82 -3.34
C GLY A 19 0.62 -5.74 -4.38
N GLU A 20 0.43 -7.01 -4.06
CA GLU A 20 -0.28 -7.95 -4.94
C GLU A 20 -1.76 -7.60 -5.10
N ARG A 21 -2.44 -7.22 -4.02
CA ARG A 21 -3.84 -6.78 -4.11
C ARG A 21 -3.99 -5.55 -4.98
N LEU A 22 -3.11 -4.55 -4.82
CA LEU A 22 -3.14 -3.33 -5.64
C LEU A 22 -2.90 -3.62 -7.12
N VAL A 23 -2.02 -4.59 -7.44
CA VAL A 23 -1.81 -5.06 -8.82
C VAL A 23 -3.05 -5.78 -9.36
N ASN A 24 -3.60 -6.71 -8.59
CA ASN A 24 -4.77 -7.48 -9.01
C ASN A 24 -6.03 -6.61 -9.14
N GLY A 25 -6.10 -5.51 -8.37
CA GLY A 25 -7.12 -4.48 -8.49
C GLY A 25 -6.90 -3.51 -9.65
N GLY A 26 -5.78 -3.60 -10.38
CA GLY A 26 -5.47 -2.73 -11.51
C GLY A 26 -5.02 -1.31 -11.13
N PHE A 27 -4.71 -1.05 -9.85
CA PHE A 27 -4.31 0.27 -9.38
C PHE A 27 -2.84 0.59 -9.65
N ILE A 28 -2.00 -0.45 -9.72
CA ILE A 28 -0.58 -0.37 -10.06
C ILE A 28 -0.19 -1.55 -10.96
N GLU A 29 0.95 -1.43 -11.64
CA GLU A 29 1.53 -2.52 -12.43
C GLU A 29 2.79 -3.08 -11.75
N LYS A 30 2.98 -4.42 -11.80
CA LYS A 30 4.28 -5.02 -11.46
C LYS A 30 5.28 -4.58 -12.54
N ARG A 31 6.42 -4.04 -12.12
CA ARG A 31 7.53 -3.71 -13.02
C ARG A 31 8.13 -4.99 -13.59
N ASP A 32 8.45 -4.98 -14.88
CA ASP A 32 9.09 -6.10 -15.55
C ASP A 32 10.46 -6.40 -14.90
N GLU A 33 10.66 -7.66 -14.51
CA GLU A 33 11.84 -8.18 -13.84
C GLU A 33 13.13 -7.88 -14.61
N LYS A 34 13.06 -7.74 -15.95
CA LYS A 34 14.20 -7.35 -16.79
C LYS A 34 14.77 -5.98 -16.45
N TYR A 35 13.96 -5.08 -15.88
CA TYR A 35 14.39 -3.75 -15.45
C TYR A 35 14.79 -3.68 -13.97
N ILE A 36 14.66 -4.80 -13.24
CA ILE A 36 15.05 -4.91 -11.83
C ILE A 36 16.50 -5.37 -11.75
N TYR A 37 17.44 -4.42 -11.79
CA TYR A 37 18.86 -4.71 -11.58
C TYR A 37 19.16 -4.98 -10.09
N GLY A 38 19.88 -6.07 -9.80
CA GLY A 38 20.32 -6.48 -8.45
C GLY A 38 19.23 -7.20 -7.64
N ASN A 39 19.21 -7.00 -6.31
CA ASN A 39 18.22 -7.65 -5.43
C ASN A 39 16.79 -7.17 -5.73
N ARG A 40 15.86 -8.12 -5.78
CA ARG A 40 14.41 -7.93 -5.91
C ARG A 40 13.83 -7.47 -4.58
N THR A 41 13.57 -6.17 -4.45
CA THR A 41 12.93 -5.57 -3.27
C THR A 41 11.53 -5.09 -3.61
N PHE A 42 10.64 -5.04 -2.61
CA PHE A 42 9.24 -4.64 -2.75
C PHE A 42 9.06 -3.41 -3.66
N GLY A 43 9.73 -2.29 -3.35
CA GLY A 43 9.58 -1.06 -4.14
C GLY A 43 10.14 -1.12 -5.55
N LYS A 44 11.07 -2.05 -5.86
CA LYS A 44 11.50 -2.28 -7.24
C LYS A 44 10.49 -3.09 -8.04
N VAL A 45 9.78 -4.02 -7.40
CA VAL A 45 8.78 -4.88 -8.04
C VAL A 45 7.48 -4.11 -8.28
N TYR A 46 6.96 -3.45 -7.25
CA TYR A 46 5.64 -2.82 -7.30
C TYR A 46 5.70 -1.33 -7.66
N GLY A 47 6.91 -0.76 -7.73
CA GLY A 47 7.10 0.66 -8.03
C GLY A 47 6.62 1.62 -6.93
N ILE A 48 6.15 1.09 -5.80
CA ILE A 48 5.61 1.84 -4.67
C ILE A 48 6.36 1.51 -3.37
N GLN A 49 6.24 2.38 -2.39
CA GLN A 49 6.69 2.14 -1.02
C GLN A 49 5.48 2.10 -0.10
N VAL A 50 5.47 1.17 0.85
CA VAL A 50 4.48 1.13 1.95
C VAL A 50 5.24 1.36 3.25
N ILE A 51 4.96 2.49 3.89
CA ILE A 51 5.69 2.98 5.06
C ILE A 51 4.78 2.88 6.28
N ASN A 52 5.20 2.13 7.29
CA ASN A 52 4.53 2.05 8.59
C ASN A 52 5.28 2.90 9.62
N GLY A 53 5.28 4.21 9.42
CA GLY A 53 5.99 5.17 10.28
C GLY A 53 5.27 5.44 11.61
N THR A 54 4.05 4.94 11.77
CA THR A 54 3.17 5.21 12.91
C THR A 54 2.24 4.03 13.18
N PRO A 55 1.86 3.73 14.43
CA PRO A 55 0.98 2.59 14.73
C PRO A 55 -0.45 2.69 14.17
N SER A 56 -0.91 3.89 13.82
CA SER A 56 -2.30 4.18 13.47
C SER A 56 -2.57 4.34 11.97
N GLN A 57 -1.52 4.42 11.14
CA GLN A 57 -1.68 4.66 9.71
C GLN A 57 -0.47 4.16 8.91
N ILE A 58 -0.68 3.94 7.62
CA ILE A 58 0.39 3.71 6.64
C ILE A 58 0.39 4.78 5.56
N SER A 59 1.57 5.05 5.01
CA SER A 59 1.72 5.84 3.79
C SER A 59 2.04 4.93 2.61
N ILE A 60 1.41 5.19 1.47
CA ILE A 60 1.65 4.51 0.20
C ILE A 60 2.15 5.55 -0.79
N GLU A 61 3.41 5.39 -1.19
CA GLU A 61 4.17 6.39 -1.94
C GLU A 61 4.74 5.82 -3.24
N GLY A 62 5.19 6.68 -4.15
CA GLY A 62 5.82 6.27 -5.43
C GLY A 62 4.90 6.28 -6.65
N MET A 63 3.63 6.66 -6.45
CA MET A 63 2.67 6.95 -7.52
C MET A 63 2.55 8.47 -7.73
N SER A 64 1.80 8.86 -8.76
CA SER A 64 1.45 10.26 -9.04
C SER A 64 0.67 10.93 -7.91
N LEU A 65 -0.29 10.20 -7.33
CA LEU A 65 -0.94 10.53 -6.06
C LEU A 65 -0.42 9.60 -4.97
N GLN A 66 -0.18 10.17 -3.79
CA GLN A 66 0.25 9.43 -2.62
C GLN A 66 -0.92 9.35 -1.64
N PHE A 67 -0.89 8.33 -0.81
CA PHE A 67 -1.99 8.02 0.09
C PHE A 67 -1.51 7.86 1.51
N THR A 68 -2.32 8.32 2.45
CA THR A 68 -2.22 7.91 3.85
C THR A 68 -3.52 7.24 4.23
N TYR A 69 -3.41 6.04 4.79
CA TYR A 69 -4.55 5.25 5.20
C TYR A 69 -4.57 5.09 6.72
N ASP A 70 -5.62 5.63 7.35
CA ASP A 70 -5.85 5.55 8.78
C ASP A 70 -6.58 4.25 9.14
N PHE A 71 -5.97 3.47 10.02
CA PHE A 71 -6.48 2.18 10.43
C PHE A 71 -7.69 2.22 11.36
N SER A 72 -7.84 3.32 12.11
CA SER A 72 -8.90 3.45 13.11
C SER A 72 -10.20 3.91 12.46
N ASN A 73 -10.11 4.86 11.54
CA ASN A 73 -11.26 5.46 10.89
C ASN A 73 -11.55 4.84 9.50
N TYR A 74 -10.66 3.97 9.02
CA TYR A 74 -10.68 3.43 7.66
C TYR A 74 -10.70 4.57 6.63
N GLU A 75 -9.94 5.63 6.87
CA GLU A 75 -9.94 6.83 6.03
C GLU A 75 -8.76 6.83 5.07
N LEU A 76 -9.05 7.13 3.80
CA LEU A 76 -8.04 7.33 2.77
C LEU A 76 -7.85 8.83 2.55
N ASN A 77 -6.69 9.34 2.97
CA ASN A 77 -6.26 10.70 2.70
C ASN A 77 -5.37 10.71 1.47
N VAL A 78 -5.71 11.56 0.49
CA VAL A 78 -4.98 11.69 -0.77
C VAL A 78 -4.15 12.95 -0.74
N TRP A 79 -2.87 12.85 -1.08
CA TRP A 79 -1.98 14.01 -1.19
C TRP A 79 -1.04 13.84 -2.39
N GLY A 80 -0.71 14.96 -3.03
CA GLY A 80 0.17 14.97 -4.19
C GLY A 80 1.56 15.45 -3.82
N THR A 81 2.58 14.87 -4.45
CA THR A 81 3.90 15.51 -4.53
C THR A 81 3.85 16.60 -5.59
N ALA A 82 4.31 17.81 -5.26
CA ALA A 82 4.46 18.89 -6.24
C ALA A 82 5.58 18.57 -7.24
N GLN A 83 5.32 17.67 -8.20
CA GLN A 83 6.21 17.38 -9.32
C GLN A 83 5.59 17.86 -10.65
N ARG A 84 6.46 18.27 -11.58
CA ARG A 84 6.10 18.85 -12.89
C ARG A 84 5.30 17.91 -13.82
N TYR A 85 5.12 16.65 -13.44
CA TYR A 85 4.38 15.62 -14.20
C TYR A 85 3.26 14.98 -13.38
N ALA A 86 2.66 15.71 -12.44
CA ALA A 86 1.49 15.30 -11.65
C ALA A 86 0.18 15.22 -12.49
N GLY A 87 0.27 14.72 -13.72
CA GLY A 87 -0.83 14.67 -14.69
C GLY A 87 -1.75 13.46 -14.55
N ALA A 88 -1.69 12.72 -13.45
CA ALA A 88 -2.60 11.60 -13.22
C ALA A 88 -3.87 12.07 -12.53
N SER A 89 -5.01 11.68 -13.10
CA SER A 89 -6.32 11.88 -12.51
C SER A 89 -6.84 10.53 -12.03
N HIS A 90 -7.29 10.47 -10.77
CA HIS A 90 -8.11 9.37 -10.27
C HIS A 90 -9.54 9.87 -10.12
N SER A 91 -10.49 9.08 -10.59
CA SER A 91 -11.90 9.27 -10.29
C SER A 91 -12.17 9.03 -8.80
N VAL A 92 -13.23 9.65 -8.28
CA VAL A 92 -13.68 9.40 -6.90
C VAL A 92 -14.03 7.93 -6.70
N GLY A 93 -14.57 7.25 -7.73
CA GLY A 93 -14.85 5.82 -7.69
C GLY A 93 -13.60 4.98 -7.44
N GLU A 94 -12.53 5.23 -8.18
CA GLU A 94 -11.24 4.53 -7.99
C GLU A 94 -10.68 4.77 -6.58
N LEU A 95 -10.80 5.99 -6.04
CA LEU A 95 -10.36 6.29 -4.67
C LEU A 95 -11.18 5.50 -3.62
N VAL A 96 -12.49 5.33 -3.85
CA VAL A 96 -13.35 4.50 -2.99
C VAL A 96 -12.92 3.03 -3.07
N GLU A 97 -12.66 2.51 -4.27
CA GLU A 97 -12.22 1.12 -4.46
C GLU A 97 -10.86 0.86 -3.79
N ILE A 98 -9.90 1.79 -3.87
CA ILE A 98 -8.62 1.71 -3.17
C ILE A 98 -8.85 1.66 -1.65
N ARG A 99 -9.72 2.53 -1.11
CA ARG A 99 -10.07 2.54 0.31
C ARG A 99 -10.67 1.20 0.74
N GLU A 100 -11.60 0.65 -0.03
CA GLU A 100 -12.22 -0.63 0.28
C GLU A 100 -11.22 -1.79 0.24
N LEU A 101 -10.29 -1.77 -0.71
CA LEU A 101 -9.19 -2.74 -0.80
C LEU A 101 -8.30 -2.68 0.44
N LEU A 102 -7.91 -1.48 0.88
CA LEU A 102 -7.10 -1.26 2.08
C LEU A 102 -7.83 -1.72 3.35
N THR A 103 -9.14 -1.45 3.43
CA THR A 103 -9.99 -1.90 4.54
C THR A 103 -10.04 -3.43 4.61
N LYS A 104 -10.28 -4.09 3.49
CA LYS A 104 -10.29 -5.57 3.43
C LYS A 104 -8.92 -6.15 3.78
N TRP A 105 -7.85 -5.56 3.26
CA TRP A 105 -6.49 -5.97 3.58
C TRP A 105 -6.22 -5.86 5.09
N GLN A 106 -6.55 -4.73 5.72
CA GLN A 106 -6.40 -4.56 7.17
C GLN A 106 -7.20 -5.62 7.94
N GLN A 107 -8.48 -5.79 7.64
CA GLN A 107 -9.35 -6.74 8.33
C GLN A 107 -8.86 -8.19 8.21
N ASP A 108 -8.36 -8.59 7.05
CA ASP A 108 -7.78 -9.93 6.84
C ASP A 108 -6.55 -10.14 7.72
N TRP A 109 -5.69 -9.13 7.82
CA TRP A 109 -4.47 -9.22 8.62
C TRP A 109 -4.75 -9.12 10.12
N GLU A 110 -5.71 -8.30 10.55
CA GLU A 110 -6.17 -8.28 11.95
C GLU A 110 -6.67 -9.65 12.38
N LYS A 111 -7.52 -10.31 11.57
CA LYS A 111 -7.97 -11.69 11.85
C LYS A 111 -6.81 -12.69 11.95
N ARG A 112 -5.85 -12.61 11.02
CA ARG A 112 -4.67 -13.49 10.99
C ARG A 112 -3.78 -13.28 12.20
N LEU A 113 -3.58 -12.03 12.63
CA LEU A 113 -2.70 -11.68 13.74
C LEU A 113 -3.32 -11.95 15.10
N ASP A 114 -4.64 -11.77 15.24
CA ASP A 114 -5.39 -12.11 16.44
C ASP A 114 -5.55 -13.63 16.64
N GLY A 115 -5.11 -14.44 15.67
CA GLY A 115 -5.22 -15.90 15.72
C GLY A 115 -6.66 -16.43 15.59
N SER A 116 -7.59 -15.56 15.21
CA SER A 116 -9.00 -15.89 15.04
C SER A 116 -9.20 -16.61 13.70
N LYS A 117 -9.35 -17.94 13.76
CA LYS A 117 -9.78 -18.80 12.65
C LYS A 117 -11.30 -18.80 12.51
#